data_AF-A0A1S9RU22-F1
#
_entry.id   AF-A0A1S9RU22-F1
#
_cell.length_a   1.000
_cell.length_b   1.000
_cell.length_c   1.000
_cell.angle_alpha   90.00
_cell.angle_beta   90.00
_cell.angle_gamma   90.00
#
_symmetry.space_group_name_H-M   'P 1'
#
loop_
_entity.id
_entity.type
_entity.pdbx_description
1 polymer ?
#
loop_
_entity_poly.entity_id
_entity_poly.type
_entity_poly.pdbx_seq_one_letter_code
_entity_poly.pdbx_strand_id
1 'polypeptide(L)'
;MANSHLANPSPLGFGGFATTLMTLSLSMMGFRGVSNQTLFISNLCFLAGIGLLISAQWEMLKGSTFSYTVLTAFGLYYGGYGVMLMPSLGVIGAYGGETAEYHNAFAFYQLSVAIRGKLRGHVFRAPSEAPEGPRATGSDGKQVSLTSEKRLRILHTPSYAMQDPRIHHMDRLSKYYIDYYNQRICKLYILFDSESNPFRILLSFCLEDLALQKSIVAIAARHFANTGRSFDTTDAAVPHRFVNANMDALLFKKQAIEALSSSLSDTGSRRTEATMATILLLIFLDLLESGIDGWNSHLQGARGLLILNESLVKSAPISDQKINAGDTVRDTRKFIMEQLLLIETLGNALSSPNIVSEAFVVDNGMKHQESMVRSFLGCPGFLLRAVQFFSDQRPLITEFRRNEHSNLSIVQDTLTMLDLTERFDCLEWAADLQRRTASSTEVTKLRMLSQAYKLAALLYGRRVLNALTEATSNNEKLVSQLLSLIETLQNDAVIFKCLLWPTFIAGLDCWTESQQVFVMKSLRALWDSTSCLNVIGASNILRDHWKREDLPEVLMQEISDINGLGRGWLLI
;
A
#
# COMPACT_ATOMS: atom_id res chain seq x y z
N MET A 1 -12.00 2.45 -55.59
CA MET A 1 -13.14 1.56 -55.31
C MET A 1 -13.97 2.22 -54.23
N ALA A 2 -15.30 2.21 -54.36
CA ALA A 2 -16.24 2.99 -53.56
C ALA A 2 -16.08 2.74 -52.05
N ASN A 3 -16.07 3.81 -51.24
CA ASN A 3 -16.20 3.77 -49.79
C ASN A 3 -17.58 3.19 -49.42
N SER A 4 -17.68 1.89 -49.26
CA SER A 4 -18.85 1.27 -48.64
C SER A 4 -18.83 1.60 -47.14
N HIS A 5 -19.71 2.50 -46.69
CA HIS A 5 -19.96 2.73 -45.27
C HIS A 5 -20.55 1.45 -44.64
N LEU A 6 -19.69 0.58 -44.12
CA LEU A 6 -20.12 -0.60 -43.37
C LEU A 6 -20.85 -0.16 -42.08
N ALA A 7 -22.04 -0.74 -41.84
CA ALA A 7 -22.81 -0.52 -40.62
C ALA A 7 -21.96 -0.78 -39.37
N ASN A 8 -22.21 -0.07 -38.27
CA ASN A 8 -21.51 -0.30 -37.01
C ASN A 8 -22.04 -1.57 -36.32
N PRO A 9 -21.25 -2.64 -36.15
CA PRO A 9 -21.71 -3.89 -35.55
C PRO A 9 -21.60 -3.89 -34.01
N SER A 10 -20.85 -2.93 -33.43
CA SER A 10 -20.66 -2.80 -31.98
C SER A 10 -21.96 -2.72 -31.16
N PRO A 11 -23.01 -1.96 -31.56
CA PRO A 11 -24.26 -1.87 -30.80
C PRO A 11 -24.95 -3.23 -30.59
N LEU A 12 -24.94 -4.12 -31.58
CA LEU A 12 -25.50 -5.46 -31.44
C LEU A 12 -24.71 -6.29 -30.43
N GLY A 13 -23.38 -6.22 -30.47
CA GLY A 13 -22.51 -6.96 -29.55
C GLY A 13 -22.66 -6.49 -28.11
N PHE A 14 -22.54 -5.18 -27.87
CA PHE A 14 -22.68 -4.62 -26.52
C PHE A 14 -24.11 -4.71 -25.99
N GLY A 15 -25.11 -4.52 -26.85
CA GLY A 15 -26.52 -4.72 -26.49
C GLY A 15 -26.80 -6.16 -26.07
N GLY A 16 -26.35 -7.14 -26.86
CA GLY A 16 -26.51 -8.56 -26.53
C GLY A 16 -25.80 -8.97 -25.24
N PHE A 17 -24.59 -8.46 -25.01
CA PHE A 17 -23.86 -8.62 -23.76
C PHE A 17 -24.63 -8.05 -22.56
N ALA A 18 -25.04 -6.77 -22.63
CA ALA A 18 -25.69 -6.07 -21.53
C ALA A 18 -27.04 -6.69 -21.18
N THR A 19 -27.88 -7.00 -22.18
CA THR A 19 -29.17 -7.64 -21.98
C THR A 19 -29.01 -9.02 -21.32
N THR A 20 -28.05 -9.82 -21.78
CA THR A 20 -27.81 -11.16 -21.21
C THR A 20 -27.34 -11.08 -19.77
N LEU A 21 -26.37 -10.23 -19.46
CA LEU A 21 -25.85 -10.06 -18.11
C LEU A 21 -26.91 -9.49 -17.15
N MET A 22 -27.64 -8.45 -17.57
CA MET A 22 -28.66 -7.82 -16.74
C MET A 22 -29.78 -8.79 -16.40
N THR A 23 -30.31 -9.50 -17.39
CA THR A 23 -31.43 -10.43 -17.18
C THR A 23 -31.05 -11.63 -16.34
N LEU A 24 -29.84 -12.19 -16.54
CA LEU A 24 -29.31 -13.26 -15.69
C LEU A 24 -29.11 -12.79 -14.25
N SER A 25 -28.52 -11.60 -14.05
CA SER A 25 -28.25 -11.05 -12.71
C SER A 25 -29.54 -10.80 -11.93
N LEU A 26 -30.57 -10.24 -12.57
CA LEU A 26 -31.88 -10.04 -11.94
C LEU A 26 -32.51 -11.36 -11.50
N SER A 27 -32.37 -12.43 -12.30
CA SER A 27 -32.85 -13.75 -11.90
C SER A 27 -32.01 -14.38 -10.78
N MET A 28 -30.68 -14.21 -10.78
CA MET A 28 -29.83 -14.69 -9.69
C MET A 28 -30.15 -13.99 -8.36
N MET A 29 -30.59 -12.74 -8.40
CA MET A 29 -31.05 -11.98 -7.24
C MET A 29 -32.49 -12.32 -6.81
N GLY A 30 -33.18 -13.23 -7.51
CA GLY A 30 -34.56 -13.61 -7.20
C GLY A 30 -35.58 -12.50 -7.45
N PHE A 31 -35.26 -11.52 -8.32
CA PHE A 31 -36.13 -10.38 -8.60
C PHE A 31 -37.49 -10.85 -9.13
N ARG A 32 -38.58 -10.32 -8.58
CA ARG A 32 -39.97 -10.74 -8.84
C ARG A 32 -40.24 -12.24 -8.63
N GLY A 33 -39.46 -12.91 -7.78
CA GLY A 33 -39.64 -14.33 -7.45
C GLY A 33 -39.16 -15.30 -8.53
N VAL A 34 -38.36 -14.83 -9.51
CA VAL A 34 -37.81 -15.69 -10.56
C VAL A 34 -36.56 -16.40 -10.06
N SER A 35 -36.68 -17.69 -9.71
CA SER A 35 -35.57 -18.56 -9.30
C SER A 35 -35.12 -19.53 -10.39
N ASN A 36 -35.97 -19.80 -11.40
CA ASN A 36 -35.63 -20.69 -12.51
C ASN A 36 -34.91 -19.92 -13.63
N GLN A 37 -33.63 -20.23 -13.83
CA GLN A 37 -32.76 -19.53 -14.80
C GLN A 37 -32.76 -20.15 -16.20
N THR A 38 -33.49 -21.25 -16.43
CA THR A 38 -33.45 -22.03 -17.69
C THR A 38 -33.78 -21.17 -18.91
N LEU A 39 -34.66 -20.18 -18.77
CA LEU A 39 -35.03 -19.25 -19.85
C LEU A 39 -33.80 -18.50 -20.40
N PHE A 40 -32.84 -18.15 -19.54
CA PHE A 40 -31.67 -17.35 -19.92
C PHE A 40 -30.59 -18.15 -20.65
N ILE A 41 -30.70 -19.48 -20.71
CA ILE A 41 -29.86 -20.31 -21.59
C ILE A 41 -30.01 -19.85 -23.05
N SER A 42 -31.22 -19.45 -23.46
CA SER A 42 -31.46 -18.89 -24.79
C SER A 42 -30.67 -17.61 -25.02
N ASN A 43 -30.66 -16.69 -24.04
CA ASN A 43 -29.88 -15.45 -24.13
C ASN A 43 -28.37 -15.73 -24.18
N LEU A 44 -27.88 -16.66 -23.36
CA LEU A 44 -26.48 -17.06 -23.32
C LEU A 44 -26.01 -17.63 -24.66
N CYS A 45 -26.76 -18.55 -25.26
CA CYS A 45 -26.38 -19.21 -26.51
C CYS A 45 -26.57 -18.30 -27.73
N PHE A 46 -27.73 -17.65 -27.86
CA PHE A 46 -28.09 -16.94 -29.09
C PHE A 46 -27.73 -15.46 -29.04
N LEU A 47 -28.21 -14.75 -28.03
CA LEU A 47 -28.04 -13.30 -27.98
C LEU A 47 -26.61 -12.89 -27.65
N ALA A 48 -26.03 -13.44 -26.59
CA ALA A 48 -24.62 -13.24 -26.27
C ALA A 48 -23.74 -14.11 -27.17
N GLY A 49 -23.92 -15.43 -27.19
CA GLY A 49 -23.04 -16.34 -27.92
C GLY A 49 -22.92 -16.01 -29.41
N ILE A 50 -24.00 -16.24 -30.16
CA ILE A 50 -24.02 -16.00 -31.62
C ILE A 50 -23.98 -14.50 -31.94
N GLY A 51 -24.73 -13.66 -31.22
CA GLY A 51 -24.78 -12.22 -31.48
C GLY A 51 -23.41 -11.53 -31.37
N LEU A 52 -22.63 -11.85 -30.33
CA LEU A 52 -21.26 -11.33 -30.18
C LEU A 52 -20.33 -11.84 -31.28
N LEU A 53 -20.44 -13.11 -31.67
CA LEU A 53 -19.61 -13.68 -32.73
C LEU A 53 -19.88 -13.05 -34.09
N ILE A 54 -21.15 -12.81 -34.43
CA ILE A 54 -21.54 -12.10 -35.64
C ILE A 54 -20.97 -10.67 -35.61
N SER A 55 -21.17 -9.93 -34.52
CA SER A 55 -20.62 -8.59 -34.37
C SER A 55 -19.09 -8.57 -34.49
N ALA A 56 -18.41 -9.58 -33.94
CA ALA A 56 -16.96 -9.71 -34.05
C ALA A 56 -16.50 -9.84 -35.51
N GLN A 57 -17.15 -10.67 -36.33
CA GLN A 57 -16.75 -10.83 -37.74
C GLN A 57 -16.80 -9.51 -38.50
N TRP A 58 -17.81 -8.68 -38.24
CA TRP A 58 -17.93 -7.36 -38.84
C TRP A 58 -16.92 -6.34 -38.28
N GLU A 59 -16.52 -6.45 -37.01
CA GLU A 59 -15.41 -5.66 -36.45
C GLU A 59 -14.05 -6.03 -37.07
N MET A 60 -13.85 -7.31 -37.40
CA MET A 60 -12.66 -7.76 -38.15
C MET A 60 -12.62 -7.13 -39.55
N LEU A 61 -13.75 -7.10 -40.25
CA LEU A 61 -13.85 -6.44 -41.57
C LEU A 61 -13.63 -4.91 -41.50
N LYS A 62 -13.90 -4.29 -40.35
CA LYS A 62 -13.58 -2.88 -40.08
C LYS A 62 -12.13 -2.64 -39.66
N GLY A 63 -11.35 -3.71 -39.42
CA GLY A 63 -9.96 -3.63 -38.97
C GLY A 63 -9.79 -3.46 -37.46
N SER A 64 -10.85 -3.57 -36.64
CA SER A 64 -10.73 -3.48 -35.18
C SER A 64 -10.32 -4.82 -34.57
N THR A 65 -9.01 -5.03 -34.46
CA THR A 65 -8.44 -6.26 -33.86
C THR A 65 -8.84 -6.41 -32.39
N PHE A 66 -8.89 -5.29 -31.65
CA PHE A 66 -9.30 -5.29 -30.25
C PHE A 66 -10.77 -5.71 -30.09
N SER A 67 -11.69 -5.06 -30.80
CA SER A 67 -13.12 -5.38 -30.71
C SER A 67 -13.40 -6.80 -31.17
N TYR A 68 -12.78 -7.25 -32.26
CA TYR A 68 -12.88 -8.64 -32.73
C TYR A 68 -12.48 -9.64 -31.63
N THR A 69 -11.33 -9.44 -31.01
CA THR A 69 -10.79 -10.36 -29.99
C THR A 69 -11.69 -10.40 -28.76
N VAL A 70 -12.12 -9.23 -28.28
CA VAL A 70 -12.98 -9.11 -27.10
C VAL A 70 -14.35 -9.75 -27.35
N LEU A 71 -15.04 -9.37 -28.42
CA LEU A 71 -16.39 -9.86 -28.73
C LEU A 71 -16.37 -11.37 -29.02
N THR A 72 -15.37 -11.88 -29.74
CA THR A 72 -15.22 -13.33 -29.99
C THR A 72 -15.00 -14.10 -28.68
N ALA A 73 -14.12 -13.60 -27.81
CA ALA A 73 -13.84 -14.25 -26.53
C ALA A 73 -15.07 -14.32 -25.62
N PHE A 74 -15.82 -13.22 -25.50
CA PHE A 74 -17.05 -13.21 -24.71
C PHE A 74 -18.17 -14.04 -25.36
N GLY A 75 -18.31 -14.01 -26.69
CA GLY A 75 -19.29 -14.83 -27.41
C GLY A 75 -19.08 -16.32 -27.18
N LEU A 76 -17.86 -16.83 -27.36
CA LEU A 76 -17.55 -18.24 -27.10
C LEU A 76 -17.76 -18.63 -25.63
N TYR A 77 -17.40 -17.74 -24.70
CA TYR A 77 -17.59 -17.99 -23.28
C TYR A 77 -19.08 -18.09 -22.90
N TYR A 78 -19.92 -17.15 -23.33
CA TYR A 78 -21.35 -17.18 -23.02
C TYR A 78 -22.06 -18.33 -23.73
N GLY A 79 -21.67 -18.64 -24.98
CA GLY A 79 -22.15 -19.83 -25.68
C GLY A 79 -21.80 -21.11 -24.93
N GLY A 80 -20.55 -21.27 -24.50
CA GLY A 80 -20.11 -22.39 -23.67
C GLY A 80 -20.82 -22.47 -22.32
N TYR A 81 -21.11 -21.31 -21.71
CA TYR A 81 -21.84 -21.25 -20.45
C TYR A 81 -23.29 -21.71 -20.62
N GLY A 82 -23.98 -21.27 -21.68
CA GLY A 82 -25.33 -21.73 -22.00
C GLY A 82 -25.38 -23.24 -22.29
N VAL A 83 -24.38 -23.77 -23.02
CA VAL A 83 -24.20 -25.21 -23.28
C VAL A 83 -24.04 -25.99 -21.97
N MET A 84 -23.23 -25.50 -21.03
CA MET A 84 -23.01 -26.16 -19.74
C MET A 84 -24.29 -26.26 -18.89
N LEU A 85 -25.15 -25.24 -18.97
CA LEU A 85 -26.43 -25.22 -18.25
C LEU A 85 -27.54 -26.03 -18.96
N MET A 86 -27.32 -26.49 -20.19
CA MET A 86 -28.32 -27.20 -20.97
C MET A 86 -28.49 -28.65 -20.48
N PRO A 87 -29.68 -29.05 -19.98
CA PRO A 87 -29.86 -30.38 -19.40
C PRO A 87 -29.65 -31.53 -20.40
N SER A 88 -30.01 -31.32 -21.66
CA SER A 88 -29.89 -32.34 -22.73
C SER A 88 -28.46 -32.71 -23.07
N LEU A 89 -27.48 -31.85 -22.76
CA LEU A 89 -26.06 -32.13 -23.00
C LEU A 89 -25.41 -32.87 -21.83
N GLY A 90 -26.14 -33.09 -20.74
CA GLY A 90 -25.75 -34.01 -19.67
C GLY A 90 -24.49 -33.63 -18.90
N VAL A 91 -24.00 -32.39 -19.00
CA VAL A 91 -22.74 -31.97 -18.35
C VAL A 91 -22.82 -32.15 -16.83
N ILE A 92 -23.87 -31.64 -16.18
CA ILE A 92 -24.10 -31.82 -14.74
C ILE A 92 -24.34 -33.30 -14.40
N GLY A 93 -25.04 -34.02 -15.29
CA GLY A 93 -25.29 -35.45 -15.14
C GLY A 93 -24.01 -36.30 -15.14
N ALA A 94 -23.00 -35.90 -15.91
CA ALA A 94 -21.70 -36.58 -15.95
C ALA A 94 -20.94 -36.50 -14.62
N TYR A 95 -21.19 -35.48 -13.81
CA TYR A 95 -20.65 -35.36 -12.44
C TYR A 95 -21.53 -36.07 -11.39
N GLY A 96 -22.63 -36.72 -11.79
CA GLY A 96 -23.59 -37.31 -10.87
C GLY A 96 -24.51 -36.29 -10.18
N GLY A 97 -24.62 -35.07 -10.72
CA GLY A 97 -25.38 -33.96 -10.13
C GLY A 97 -24.50 -32.79 -9.71
N GLU A 98 -25.03 -31.94 -8.83
CA GLU A 98 -24.34 -30.77 -8.26
C GLU A 98 -23.35 -31.18 -7.16
N THR A 99 -22.31 -31.91 -7.54
CA THR A 99 -21.25 -32.34 -6.62
C THR A 99 -20.28 -31.20 -6.31
N ALA A 100 -19.52 -31.33 -5.22
CA ALA A 100 -18.45 -30.38 -4.89
C ALA A 100 -17.39 -30.27 -6.01
N GLU A 101 -17.13 -31.38 -6.71
CA GLU A 101 -16.24 -31.42 -7.87
C GLU A 101 -16.80 -30.59 -9.03
N TYR A 102 -18.09 -30.73 -9.34
CA TYR A 102 -18.78 -29.89 -10.33
C TYR A 102 -18.68 -28.40 -9.96
N HIS A 103 -18.97 -28.03 -8.71
CA HIS A 103 -18.89 -26.62 -8.30
C HIS A 103 -17.46 -26.05 -8.38
N ASN A 104 -16.43 -26.84 -8.06
CA ASN A 104 -15.04 -26.43 -8.23
C ASN A 104 -14.68 -26.25 -9.70
N ALA A 105 -15.05 -27.19 -10.57
CA ALA A 105 -14.83 -27.10 -12.02
C ALA A 105 -15.58 -25.92 -12.64
N PHE A 106 -16.83 -25.71 -12.23
CA PHE A 106 -17.65 -24.56 -12.61
C PHE A 106 -16.98 -23.24 -12.18
N ALA A 107 -16.46 -23.15 -10.96
CA ALA A 107 -15.73 -21.98 -10.50
C ALA A 107 -14.48 -21.69 -11.33
N PHE A 108 -13.73 -22.73 -11.75
CA PHE A 108 -12.59 -22.57 -12.66
C PHE A 108 -13.01 -22.03 -14.04
N TYR A 109 -14.14 -22.52 -14.58
CA TYR A 109 -14.69 -22.02 -15.83
C TYR A 109 -15.03 -20.52 -15.74
N GLN A 110 -15.70 -20.08 -14.67
CA GLN A 110 -16.03 -18.66 -14.45
C GLN A 110 -14.78 -17.80 -14.24
N LEU A 111 -13.76 -18.33 -13.53
CA LEU A 111 -12.51 -17.60 -13.25
C LEU A 111 -11.66 -17.39 -14.51
N SER A 112 -11.77 -18.27 -15.50
CA SER A 112 -10.98 -18.21 -16.75
C SER A 112 -11.14 -16.89 -17.52
N VAL A 113 -12.29 -16.23 -17.39
CA VAL A 113 -12.56 -14.92 -18.01
C VAL A 113 -11.99 -13.77 -17.19
N ALA A 114 -11.99 -13.87 -15.85
CA ALA A 114 -11.48 -12.83 -14.96
C ALA A 114 -9.96 -12.58 -15.15
N ILE A 115 -9.20 -13.63 -15.48
CA ILE A 115 -7.73 -13.54 -15.69
C ILE A 115 -7.39 -12.75 -16.98
N ARG A 116 -8.28 -12.69 -17.97
CA ARG A 116 -8.03 -12.04 -19.27
C ARG A 116 -8.03 -10.50 -19.20
N GLY A 117 -8.56 -9.90 -18.14
CA GLY A 117 -8.53 -8.45 -17.92
C GLY A 117 -7.13 -7.83 -17.76
N LYS A 118 -6.08 -8.65 -17.60
CA LYS A 118 -4.68 -8.19 -17.45
C LYS A 118 -3.84 -8.22 -18.73
N LEU A 119 -4.38 -8.60 -19.88
CA LEU A 119 -3.64 -8.70 -21.15
C LEU A 119 -3.86 -7.49 -22.08
N ARG A 120 -3.63 -6.27 -21.60
CA ARG A 120 -3.58 -5.06 -22.45
C ARG A 120 -2.14 -4.61 -22.64
N GLY A 121 -1.66 -4.54 -23.89
CA GLY A 121 -0.54 -3.65 -24.24
C GLY A 121 0.57 -4.14 -25.17
N HIS A 122 0.64 -5.40 -25.60
CA HIS A 122 1.69 -5.81 -26.54
C HIS A 122 1.28 -5.57 -28.00
N VAL A 123 1.78 -4.49 -28.58
CA VAL A 123 1.82 -4.32 -30.04
C VAL A 123 2.95 -5.22 -30.55
N PHE A 124 2.60 -6.31 -31.24
CA PHE A 124 3.59 -7.09 -32.00
C PHE A 124 4.07 -6.23 -33.17
N ARG A 125 5.29 -5.71 -33.06
CA ARG A 125 5.99 -5.10 -34.19
C ARG A 125 6.32 -6.24 -35.16
N ALA A 126 5.86 -6.15 -36.41
CA ALA A 126 6.22 -7.10 -37.45
C ALA A 126 7.77 -7.14 -37.57
N PRO A 127 8.39 -8.33 -37.72
CA PRO A 127 9.82 -8.40 -37.87
C PRO A 127 10.21 -7.79 -39.22
N SER A 128 10.88 -6.63 -39.18
CA SER A 128 11.69 -6.18 -40.30
C SER A 128 12.85 -7.16 -40.46
N GLU A 129 13.06 -7.59 -41.70
CA GLU A 129 14.13 -8.45 -42.20
C GLU A 129 15.45 -8.29 -41.42
N ALA A 130 15.89 -9.38 -40.78
CA ALA A 130 17.26 -9.53 -40.28
C ALA A 130 18.03 -10.46 -41.23
N PRO A 131 19.33 -10.25 -41.46
CA PRO A 131 20.09 -10.97 -42.48
C PRO A 131 20.39 -12.41 -42.05
N GLU A 132 20.41 -13.31 -43.02
CA GLU A 132 20.70 -14.73 -42.88
C GLU A 132 22.07 -14.99 -42.23
N GLY A 133 22.08 -15.83 -41.20
CA GLY A 133 23.26 -16.46 -40.59
C GLY A 133 23.03 -17.97 -40.43
N PRO A 134 24.09 -18.81 -40.48
CA PRO A 134 24.01 -20.12 -41.10
C PRO A 134 23.37 -21.22 -40.25
N ARG A 135 22.68 -22.10 -40.98
CA ARG A 135 22.02 -23.34 -40.54
C ARG A 135 22.95 -24.23 -39.71
N ALA A 136 22.50 -24.58 -38.50
CA ALA A 136 23.02 -25.73 -37.76
C ALA A 136 22.01 -26.87 -37.83
N THR A 137 22.48 -27.97 -38.41
CA THR A 137 21.85 -29.27 -38.62
C THR A 137 21.71 -30.07 -37.32
N GLY A 138 20.70 -30.93 -37.25
CA GLY A 138 20.82 -32.23 -36.58
C GLY A 138 20.17 -32.34 -35.20
N SER A 139 19.04 -33.03 -35.20
CA SER A 139 18.33 -33.60 -34.06
C SER A 139 19.17 -34.58 -33.23
N ASP A 140 18.94 -34.58 -31.91
CA ASP A 140 18.84 -35.85 -31.19
C ASP A 140 17.86 -35.73 -30.02
N GLY A 141 16.82 -36.56 -30.06
CA GLY A 141 15.78 -36.62 -29.06
C GLY A 141 16.21 -37.41 -27.83
N LYS A 142 15.84 -36.94 -26.64
CA LYS A 142 15.66 -37.78 -25.45
C LYS A 142 14.37 -37.40 -24.74
N GLN A 143 13.56 -38.43 -24.56
CA GLN A 143 12.25 -38.47 -23.92
C GLN A 143 12.24 -37.81 -22.54
N VAL A 144 11.24 -36.95 -22.31
CA VAL A 144 10.88 -36.43 -20.99
C VAL A 144 10.06 -37.51 -20.28
N SER A 145 10.69 -38.20 -19.33
CA SER A 145 10.02 -39.08 -18.38
C SER A 145 9.36 -38.24 -17.28
N LEU A 146 8.03 -38.35 -17.17
CA LEU A 146 7.24 -37.90 -16.03
C LEU A 146 7.62 -38.71 -14.80
N THR A 147 8.18 -38.06 -13.77
CA THR A 147 8.22 -38.61 -12.41
C THR A 147 7.79 -37.56 -11.40
N SER A 148 6.81 -38.00 -10.61
CA SER A 148 6.19 -37.40 -9.45
C SER A 148 7.16 -36.86 -8.39
N GLU A 149 6.65 -35.89 -7.63
CA GLU A 149 7.04 -35.51 -6.26
C GLU A 149 8.50 -35.09 -5.99
N LYS A 150 8.73 -33.76 -5.94
CA LYS A 150 9.73 -33.15 -5.06
C LYS A 150 9.13 -31.95 -4.31
N ARG A 151 8.47 -32.22 -3.17
CA ARG A 151 8.38 -31.25 -2.07
C ARG A 151 9.80 -30.91 -1.63
N LEU A 152 10.06 -29.63 -1.39
CA LEU A 152 11.37 -29.09 -1.00
C LEU A 152 12.03 -29.87 0.15
N ARG A 153 13.14 -30.55 -0.14
CA ARG A 153 14.20 -30.78 0.85
C ARG A 153 15.10 -29.55 0.85
N ILE A 154 14.88 -28.67 1.82
CA ILE A 154 15.87 -27.64 2.19
C ILE A 154 16.93 -28.37 3.02
N LEU A 155 18.11 -28.58 2.43
CA LEU A 155 19.33 -28.99 3.14
C LEU A 155 19.89 -27.77 3.90
N HIS A 156 20.37 -28.03 5.11
CA HIS A 156 20.96 -27.11 6.11
C HIS A 156 19.99 -26.28 6.97
N THR A 157 19.59 -26.87 8.09
CA THR A 157 19.23 -26.17 9.34
C THR A 157 20.51 -25.78 10.10
N PRO A 158 20.60 -24.56 10.69
CA PRO A 158 21.46 -24.38 11.86
C PRO A 158 20.92 -25.24 13.01
N SER A 159 21.81 -25.88 13.77
CA SER A 159 21.43 -26.63 14.97
C SER A 159 20.92 -25.64 16.04
N TYR A 160 19.61 -25.59 16.28
CA TYR A 160 19.06 -24.80 17.38
C TYR A 160 19.28 -25.54 18.70
N ALA A 161 20.00 -24.91 19.62
CA ALA A 161 19.95 -25.21 21.05
C ALA A 161 18.49 -25.09 21.55
N MET A 162 18.07 -26.00 22.45
CA MET A 162 16.76 -26.07 23.14
C MET A 162 15.65 -25.16 22.61
N GLN A 163 14.75 -25.70 21.79
CA GLN A 163 13.55 -24.97 21.33
C GLN A 163 12.53 -24.84 22.48
N ASP A 164 11.94 -23.65 22.64
CA ASP A 164 10.89 -23.37 23.63
C ASP A 164 9.65 -24.26 23.36
N PRO A 165 9.12 -24.98 24.37
CA PRO A 165 7.94 -25.85 24.25
C PRO A 165 6.74 -25.18 23.58
N ARG A 166 6.59 -23.86 23.72
CA ARG A 166 5.45 -23.09 23.17
C ARG A 166 5.52 -22.90 21.65
N ILE A 167 6.67 -23.13 21.03
CA ILE A 167 6.87 -22.99 19.58
C ILE A 167 6.68 -24.36 18.87
N HIS A 168 6.55 -25.46 19.61
CA HIS A 168 6.41 -26.80 19.01
C HIS A 168 5.15 -26.95 18.15
N HIS A 169 4.04 -26.32 18.54
CA HIS A 169 2.74 -26.42 17.84
C HIS A 169 2.64 -25.60 16.56
N MET A 170 3.60 -24.70 16.29
CA MET A 170 3.57 -23.86 15.09
C MET A 170 4.06 -24.62 13.85
N ASP A 171 3.42 -24.35 12.71
CA ASP A 171 3.84 -24.88 11.43
C ASP A 171 5.22 -24.33 11.01
N ARG A 172 5.93 -25.09 10.17
CA ARG A 172 7.31 -24.78 9.78
C ARG A 172 7.42 -23.43 9.03
N LEU A 173 6.38 -23.02 8.31
CA LEU A 173 6.37 -21.80 7.54
C LEU A 173 6.23 -20.57 8.45
N SER A 174 5.32 -20.63 9.43
CA SER A 174 5.18 -19.58 10.45
C SER A 174 6.48 -19.39 11.26
N LYS A 175 7.17 -20.48 11.61
CA LYS A 175 8.49 -20.42 12.29
C LYS A 175 9.53 -19.66 11.47
N TYR A 176 9.61 -19.94 10.17
CA TYR A 176 10.52 -19.24 9.26
C TYR A 176 10.22 -17.74 9.21
N TYR A 177 8.95 -17.36 9.07
CA TYR A 177 8.58 -15.94 9.00
C TYR A 177 8.73 -15.20 10.33
N ILE A 178 8.57 -15.86 11.48
CA ILE A 178 8.88 -15.27 12.79
C ILE A 178 10.38 -15.00 12.95
N ASP A 179 11.23 -15.94 12.54
CA ASP A 179 12.69 -15.72 12.54
C ASP A 179 13.07 -14.58 11.58
N TYR A 180 12.48 -14.57 10.39
CA TYR A 180 12.65 -13.48 9.42
C TYR A 180 12.20 -12.12 10.00
N TYR A 181 11.07 -12.08 10.71
CA TYR A 181 10.57 -10.89 11.39
C TYR A 181 11.60 -10.35 12.39
N ASN A 182 12.12 -11.21 13.27
CA ASN A 182 13.12 -10.83 14.27
C ASN A 182 14.41 -10.28 13.63
N GLN A 183 14.87 -10.91 12.54
CA GLN A 183 16.14 -10.56 11.90
C GLN A 183 16.05 -9.33 10.99
N ARG A 184 14.91 -9.11 10.31
CA ARG A 184 14.75 -8.07 9.28
C ARG A 184 13.75 -7.00 9.69
N ILE A 185 12.54 -7.39 10.04
CA ILE A 185 11.42 -6.44 10.26
C ILE A 185 11.59 -5.62 11.53
N CYS A 186 12.01 -6.23 12.64
CA CYS A 186 12.22 -5.48 13.89
C CYS A 186 13.21 -4.33 13.70
N LYS A 187 14.20 -4.51 12.81
CA LYS A 187 15.21 -3.50 12.48
C LYS A 187 14.72 -2.48 11.45
N LEU A 188 13.70 -2.81 10.66
CA LEU A 188 13.21 -1.94 9.59
C LEU A 188 12.52 -0.71 10.17
N TYR A 189 11.59 -0.89 11.12
CA TYR A 189 10.72 0.17 11.65
C TYR A 189 11.23 0.87 12.92
N ILE A 190 12.53 0.84 13.20
CA ILE A 190 13.13 1.55 14.33
C ILE A 190 14.42 2.26 13.91
N LEU A 191 14.69 3.46 14.41
CA LEU A 191 15.90 4.20 14.07
C LEU A 191 17.16 3.47 14.56
N PHE A 192 17.23 3.11 15.84
CA PHE A 192 18.35 2.37 16.43
C PHE A 192 17.88 1.05 17.04
N ASP A 193 18.33 -0.08 16.48
CA ASP A 193 17.99 -1.40 17.02
C ASP A 193 18.77 -1.67 18.31
N SER A 194 18.08 -2.19 19.31
CA SER A 194 18.65 -2.60 20.61
C SER A 194 17.93 -3.85 21.11
N GLU A 195 18.43 -4.48 22.18
CA GLU A 195 17.72 -5.60 22.81
C GLU A 195 16.32 -5.21 23.31
N SER A 196 16.14 -3.94 23.67
CA SER A 196 14.87 -3.34 24.11
C SER A 196 13.92 -2.93 22.98
N ASN A 197 14.15 -3.42 21.76
CA ASN A 197 13.33 -3.09 20.58
C ASN A 197 11.85 -3.47 20.81
N PRO A 198 10.91 -2.50 20.78
CA PRO A 198 9.49 -2.75 21.00
C PRO A 198 8.88 -3.76 20.05
N PHE A 199 9.29 -3.80 18.77
CA PHE A 199 8.83 -4.80 17.81
C PHE A 199 9.31 -6.21 18.16
N ARG A 200 10.50 -6.34 18.74
CA ARG A 200 11.01 -7.64 19.19
C ARG A 200 10.26 -8.11 20.43
N ILE A 201 9.89 -7.19 21.33
CA ILE A 201 9.06 -7.49 22.50
C ILE A 201 7.68 -8.04 22.05
N LEU A 202 7.14 -7.62 20.89
CA LEU A 202 5.88 -8.20 20.37
C LEU A 202 5.95 -9.72 20.14
N LEU A 203 7.14 -10.29 19.94
CA LEU A 203 7.32 -11.74 19.80
C LEU A 203 6.94 -12.50 21.07
N SER A 204 7.10 -11.92 22.26
CA SER A 204 6.64 -12.59 23.50
C SER A 204 5.11 -12.65 23.59
N PHE A 205 4.42 -11.69 22.98
CA PHE A 205 2.95 -11.63 22.97
C PHE A 205 2.32 -12.43 21.83
N CYS A 206 3.07 -12.69 20.75
CA CYS A 206 2.54 -13.35 19.55
C CYS A 206 2.13 -14.83 19.77
N LEU A 207 2.56 -15.46 20.86
CA LEU A 207 2.18 -16.84 21.17
C LEU A 207 0.79 -16.93 21.83
N GLU A 208 0.30 -15.83 22.37
CA GLU A 208 -0.96 -15.76 23.13
C GLU A 208 -2.10 -15.10 22.32
N ASP A 209 -1.76 -14.34 21.28
CA ASP A 209 -2.73 -13.62 20.45
C ASP A 209 -2.59 -13.98 18.96
N LEU A 210 -3.65 -14.57 18.40
CA LEU A 210 -3.69 -15.04 17.02
C LEU A 210 -3.62 -13.88 16.02
N ALA A 211 -4.27 -12.76 16.29
CA ALA A 211 -4.27 -11.61 15.36
C ALA A 211 -2.86 -11.00 15.27
N LEU A 212 -2.18 -10.88 16.40
CA LEU A 212 -0.79 -10.43 16.47
C LEU A 212 0.15 -11.41 15.78
N GLN A 213 -0.01 -12.72 16.03
CA GLN A 213 0.79 -13.74 15.36
C GLN A 213 0.68 -13.64 13.83
N LYS A 214 -0.55 -13.54 13.32
CA LYS A 214 -0.82 -13.51 11.88
C LYS A 214 -0.36 -12.22 11.24
N SER A 215 -0.46 -11.08 11.91
CA SER A 215 0.10 -9.81 11.41
C SER A 215 1.63 -9.84 11.33
N ILE A 216 2.32 -10.43 12.32
CA ILE A 216 3.78 -10.63 12.31
C ILE A 216 4.24 -11.44 11.09
N VAL A 217 3.62 -12.61 10.86
CA VAL A 217 4.01 -13.45 9.72
C VAL A 217 3.56 -12.86 8.38
N ALA A 218 2.46 -12.09 8.33
CA ALA A 218 2.02 -11.39 7.12
C ALA A 218 3.04 -10.34 6.67
N ILE A 219 3.53 -9.49 7.58
CA ILE A 219 4.57 -8.49 7.29
C ILE A 219 5.85 -9.15 6.82
N ALA A 220 6.31 -10.17 7.53
CA ALA A 220 7.54 -10.88 7.18
C ALA A 220 7.45 -11.54 5.79
N ALA A 221 6.34 -12.21 5.51
CA ALA A 221 6.08 -12.82 4.20
C ALA A 221 6.00 -11.76 3.10
N ARG A 222 5.33 -10.62 3.36
CA ARG A 222 5.19 -9.55 2.36
C ARG A 222 6.54 -8.90 2.05
N HIS A 223 7.31 -8.54 3.07
CA HIS A 223 8.63 -7.98 2.89
C HIS A 223 9.54 -8.97 2.14
N PHE A 224 9.55 -10.25 2.53
CA PHE A 224 10.31 -11.28 1.82
C PHE A 224 9.91 -11.38 0.34
N ALA A 225 8.62 -11.34 0.03
CA ALA A 225 8.14 -11.31 -1.36
C ALA A 225 8.64 -10.07 -2.13
N ASN A 226 8.66 -8.90 -1.49
CA ASN A 226 9.14 -7.66 -2.08
C ASN A 226 10.65 -7.70 -2.42
N THR A 227 11.47 -8.42 -1.65
CA THR A 227 12.91 -8.59 -1.96
C THR A 227 13.18 -9.28 -3.31
N GLY A 228 12.17 -9.94 -3.89
CA GLY A 228 12.24 -10.53 -5.22
C GLY A 228 11.85 -9.58 -6.37
N ARG A 229 11.48 -8.33 -6.07
CA ARG A 229 11.04 -7.33 -7.07
C ARG A 229 12.14 -6.31 -7.37
N SER A 230 12.13 -5.81 -8.61
CA SER A 230 12.98 -4.70 -9.06
C SER A 230 12.26 -3.37 -8.90
N PHE A 231 13.00 -2.29 -8.65
CA PHE A 231 12.48 -0.93 -8.64
C PHE A 231 11.95 -0.49 -10.02
N ASP A 232 12.64 -0.88 -11.09
CA ASP A 232 12.38 -0.37 -12.45
C ASP A 232 11.46 -1.27 -13.29
N THR A 233 11.30 -2.54 -12.92
CA THR A 233 10.70 -3.54 -13.80
C THR A 233 9.54 -4.25 -13.11
N THR A 234 8.33 -4.09 -13.65
CA THR A 234 7.13 -4.83 -13.21
C THR A 234 7.05 -6.25 -13.79
N ASP A 235 7.77 -6.51 -14.89
CA ASP A 235 7.54 -7.68 -15.76
C ASP A 235 8.67 -8.72 -15.73
N ALA A 236 9.66 -8.56 -14.83
CA ALA A 236 10.71 -9.56 -14.68
C ALA A 236 10.13 -10.87 -14.11
N ALA A 237 10.56 -12.02 -14.64
CA ALA A 237 10.15 -13.33 -14.13
C ALA A 237 10.60 -13.50 -12.67
N VAL A 238 9.67 -13.31 -11.73
CA VAL A 238 9.94 -13.44 -10.30
C VAL A 238 10.07 -14.93 -9.94
N PRO A 239 11.16 -15.37 -9.27
CA PRO A 239 11.30 -16.75 -8.82
C PRO A 239 10.11 -17.24 -8.00
N HIS A 240 9.70 -18.51 -8.20
CA HIS A 240 8.53 -19.13 -7.55
C HIS A 240 8.47 -18.93 -6.03
N ARG A 241 9.61 -18.90 -5.34
CA ARG A 241 9.66 -18.67 -3.88
C ARG A 241 9.03 -17.35 -3.44
N PHE A 242 9.20 -16.29 -4.22
CA PHE A 242 8.67 -14.96 -3.90
C PHE A 242 7.20 -14.83 -4.31
N VAL A 243 6.79 -15.55 -5.35
CA VAL A 243 5.37 -15.70 -5.71
C VAL A 243 4.61 -16.41 -4.58
N ASN A 244 5.16 -17.51 -4.07
CA ASN A 244 4.58 -18.24 -2.94
C ASN A 244 4.54 -17.37 -1.69
N ALA A 245 5.62 -16.64 -1.38
CA ALA A 245 5.64 -15.71 -0.25
C ALA A 245 4.59 -14.59 -0.36
N ASN A 246 4.32 -14.11 -1.58
CA ASN A 246 3.24 -13.15 -1.80
C ASN A 246 1.86 -13.78 -1.52
N MET A 247 1.65 -15.05 -1.88
CA MET A 247 0.42 -15.77 -1.53
C MET A 247 0.29 -15.99 -0.03
N ASP A 248 1.39 -16.38 0.64
CA ASP A 248 1.46 -16.53 2.10
C ASP A 248 1.10 -15.22 2.79
N ALA A 249 1.67 -14.10 2.34
CA ALA A 249 1.42 -12.77 2.88
C ALA A 249 -0.08 -12.40 2.82
N LEU A 250 -0.73 -12.64 1.67
CA LEU A 250 -2.16 -12.37 1.50
C LEU A 250 -3.02 -13.29 2.39
N LEU A 251 -2.66 -14.57 2.50
CA LEU A 251 -3.34 -15.52 3.38
C LEU A 251 -3.24 -15.09 4.84
N PHE A 252 -2.04 -14.73 5.30
CA PHE A 252 -1.82 -14.29 6.67
C PHE A 252 -2.48 -12.93 6.95
N LYS A 253 -2.48 -11.99 6.00
CA LYS A 253 -3.24 -10.72 6.10
C LYS A 253 -4.72 -11.00 6.34
N LYS A 254 -5.32 -11.88 5.53
CA LYS A 254 -6.71 -12.31 5.70
C LYS A 254 -6.95 -12.89 7.10
N GLN A 255 -6.12 -13.85 7.52
CA GLN A 255 -6.23 -14.48 8.85
C GLN A 255 -6.07 -13.47 9.99
N ALA A 256 -5.18 -12.49 9.85
CA ALA A 256 -4.98 -11.43 10.84
C ALA A 256 -6.22 -10.54 10.98
N ILE A 257 -6.84 -10.13 9.86
CA ILE A 257 -8.05 -9.31 9.87
C ILE A 257 -9.25 -10.08 10.42
N GLU A 258 -9.43 -11.35 10.06
CA GLU A 258 -10.48 -12.22 10.60
C GLU A 258 -10.33 -12.42 12.12
N ALA A 259 -9.10 -12.69 12.58
CA ALA A 259 -8.80 -12.84 14.00
C ALA A 259 -9.00 -11.52 14.77
N LEU A 260 -8.59 -10.38 14.20
CA LEU A 260 -8.80 -9.06 14.77
C LEU A 260 -10.30 -8.75 14.90
N SER A 261 -11.08 -8.98 13.85
CA SER A 261 -12.53 -8.78 13.86
C SER A 261 -13.22 -9.66 14.91
N SER A 262 -12.79 -10.92 15.04
CA SER A 262 -13.29 -11.84 16.07
C SER A 262 -12.96 -11.33 17.47
N SER A 263 -11.72 -10.86 17.68
CA SER A 263 -11.27 -10.33 18.97
C SER A 263 -11.99 -9.04 19.37
N LEU A 264 -12.38 -8.21 18.41
CA LEU A 264 -13.13 -6.98 18.66
C LEU A 264 -14.62 -7.23 18.98
N SER A 265 -15.13 -8.41 18.63
CA SER A 265 -16.53 -8.80 18.88
C SER A 265 -16.76 -9.37 20.28
N ASP A 266 -15.68 -9.78 20.98
CA ASP A 266 -15.74 -10.32 22.34
C ASP A 266 -15.58 -9.20 23.37
N THR A 267 -16.66 -8.88 24.10
CA THR A 267 -16.72 -7.77 25.07
C THR A 267 -16.01 -8.05 26.39
N GLY A 268 -15.52 -9.29 26.61
CA GLY A 268 -15.06 -9.75 27.92
C GLY A 268 -13.55 -9.65 28.21
N SER A 269 -12.69 -9.40 27.23
CA SER A 269 -11.23 -9.53 27.43
C SER A 269 -10.47 -8.20 27.33
N ARG A 270 -9.74 -7.84 28.39
CA ARG A 270 -8.77 -6.74 28.47
C ARG A 270 -7.63 -6.91 27.46
N ARG A 271 -7.87 -6.68 26.17
CA ARG A 271 -6.88 -6.89 25.11
C ARG A 271 -6.68 -5.63 24.29
N THR A 272 -6.06 -4.62 24.91
CA THR A 272 -5.75 -3.39 24.20
C THR A 272 -4.40 -3.47 23.48
N GLU A 273 -3.43 -4.16 24.06
CA GLU A 273 -2.04 -4.06 23.64
C GLU A 273 -1.73 -4.92 22.42
N ALA A 274 -2.15 -6.19 22.44
CA ALA A 274 -2.02 -7.07 21.27
C ALA A 274 -2.87 -6.56 20.09
N THR A 275 -4.07 -6.05 20.36
CA THR A 275 -4.95 -5.42 19.37
C THR A 275 -4.33 -4.18 18.75
N MET A 276 -3.83 -3.24 19.57
CA MET A 276 -3.18 -2.02 19.10
C MET A 276 -1.87 -2.32 18.36
N ALA A 277 -1.09 -3.30 18.82
CA ALA A 277 0.09 -3.78 18.12
C ALA A 277 -0.27 -4.41 16.77
N THR A 278 -1.33 -5.22 16.71
CA THR A 278 -1.85 -5.80 15.46
C THR A 278 -2.25 -4.70 14.49
N ILE A 279 -2.96 -3.67 14.94
CA ILE A 279 -3.37 -2.54 14.08
C ILE A 279 -2.14 -1.78 13.56
N LEU A 280 -1.16 -1.48 14.43
CA LEU A 280 0.10 -0.85 14.00
C LEU A 280 0.83 -1.69 12.95
N LEU A 281 0.91 -3.00 13.16
CA LEU A 281 1.50 -3.94 12.21
C LEU A 281 0.72 -3.96 10.88
N LEU A 282 -0.62 -3.93 10.90
CA LEU A 282 -1.41 -3.85 9.67
C LEU A 282 -1.17 -2.55 8.89
N ILE A 283 -0.97 -1.42 9.59
CA ILE A 283 -0.56 -0.15 8.94
C ILE A 283 0.82 -0.31 8.27
N PHE A 284 1.80 -0.90 8.95
CA PHE A 284 3.12 -1.15 8.36
C PHE A 284 3.09 -2.17 7.22
N LEU A 285 2.18 -3.15 7.28
CA LEU A 285 1.93 -4.04 6.16
C LEU A 285 1.47 -3.24 4.93
N ASP A 286 0.57 -2.27 5.10
CA ASP A 286 0.12 -1.44 3.98
C ASP A 286 1.26 -0.61 3.36
N LEU A 287 2.28 -0.18 4.13
CA LEU A 287 3.51 0.43 3.58
C LEU A 287 4.27 -0.53 2.65
N LEU A 288 4.32 -1.82 3.01
CA LEU A 288 4.92 -2.86 2.19
C LEU A 288 4.06 -3.25 0.98
N GLU A 289 2.80 -2.83 0.92
CA GLU A 289 1.90 -3.15 -0.18
C GLU A 289 1.76 -2.02 -1.21
N SER A 290 1.32 -0.84 -0.77
CA SER A 290 1.08 0.31 -1.65
C SER A 290 1.21 1.65 -0.94
N GLY A 291 0.93 1.71 0.37
CA GLY A 291 0.82 2.95 1.13
C GLY A 291 -0.43 3.78 0.78
N ILE A 292 -1.47 3.18 0.18
CA ILE A 292 -2.68 3.89 -0.29
C ILE A 292 -3.89 3.46 0.55
N ASP A 293 -4.59 4.44 1.14
CA ASP A 293 -5.90 4.39 1.82
C ASP A 293 -6.10 3.38 2.99
N GLY A 294 -5.58 2.16 2.93
CA GLY A 294 -5.82 1.10 3.93
C GLY A 294 -5.32 1.45 5.34
N TRP A 295 -4.18 2.14 5.42
CA TRP A 295 -3.59 2.58 6.67
C TRP A 295 -4.52 3.54 7.43
N ASN A 296 -5.30 4.36 6.71
CA ASN A 296 -6.19 5.34 7.32
C ASN A 296 -7.38 4.66 7.99
N SER A 297 -7.95 3.62 7.37
CA SER A 297 -9.00 2.81 8.00
C SER A 297 -8.51 2.12 9.27
N HIS A 298 -7.29 1.58 9.24
CA HIS A 298 -6.66 0.99 10.43
C HIS A 298 -6.40 2.03 11.52
N LEU A 299 -5.91 3.22 11.16
CA LEU A 299 -5.66 4.32 12.08
C LEU A 299 -6.94 4.83 12.74
N GLN A 300 -8.02 5.02 11.97
CA GLN A 300 -9.34 5.40 12.48
C GLN A 300 -9.88 4.35 13.45
N GLY A 301 -9.72 3.07 13.13
CA GLY A 301 -10.05 1.96 14.04
C GLY A 301 -9.26 2.03 15.35
N ALA A 302 -7.95 2.31 15.28
CA ALA A 302 -7.12 2.49 16.47
C ALA A 302 -7.62 3.63 17.36
N ARG A 303 -8.00 4.78 16.76
CA ARG A 303 -8.56 5.92 17.50
C ARG A 303 -9.87 5.57 18.20
N GLY A 304 -10.79 4.91 17.49
CA GLY A 304 -12.07 4.48 18.07
C GLY A 304 -11.87 3.61 19.31
N LEU A 305 -10.89 2.70 19.27
CA LEU A 305 -10.54 1.85 20.42
C LEU A 305 -9.96 2.65 21.59
N LEU A 306 -9.18 3.68 21.32
CA LEU A 306 -8.59 4.54 22.37
C LEU A 306 -9.66 5.35 23.09
N ILE A 307 -10.58 5.96 22.35
CA ILE A 307 -11.71 6.72 22.90
C ILE A 307 -12.62 5.81 23.73
N LEU A 308 -12.90 4.60 23.23
CA LEU A 308 -13.67 3.60 23.95
C LEU A 308 -12.99 3.22 25.28
N ASN A 309 -11.69 2.92 25.23
CA ASN A 309 -10.91 2.57 26.42
C ASN A 309 -10.86 3.72 27.44
N GLU A 310 -10.68 4.97 26.99
CA GLU A 310 -10.67 6.13 27.88
C GLU A 310 -12.02 6.31 28.59
N SER A 311 -13.12 6.09 27.87
CA SER A 311 -14.49 6.15 28.42
C SER A 311 -14.76 5.03 29.44
N LEU A 312 -14.22 3.83 29.21
CA LEU A 312 -14.31 2.70 30.14
C LEU A 312 -13.44 2.91 31.39
N VAL A 313 -12.27 3.53 31.27
CA VAL A 313 -11.39 3.84 32.40
C VAL A 313 -11.98 4.95 33.29
N LYS A 314 -12.62 5.96 32.69
CA LYS A 314 -13.31 7.04 33.42
C LYS A 314 -14.55 6.57 34.19
N SER A 315 -15.18 5.46 33.77
CA SER A 315 -16.37 4.89 34.41
C SER A 315 -16.08 3.80 35.45
N ALA A 316 -14.82 3.33 35.56
CA ALA A 316 -14.42 2.30 36.51
C ALA A 316 -14.20 2.86 37.95
N PRO A 317 -14.56 2.11 39.00
CA PRO A 317 -14.31 2.51 40.40
C PRO A 317 -12.81 2.65 40.69
N ILE A 318 -12.45 3.60 41.56
CA ILE A 318 -11.07 4.03 41.88
C ILE A 318 -10.15 2.87 42.31
N SER A 319 -10.71 1.77 42.84
CA SER A 319 -9.96 0.57 43.22
C SER A 319 -9.45 -0.26 42.03
N ASP A 320 -10.09 -0.22 40.87
CA ASP A 320 -9.71 -0.99 39.67
C ASP A 320 -8.80 -0.23 38.70
N GLN A 321 -8.65 1.09 38.88
CA GLN A 321 -7.74 1.92 38.10
C GLN A 321 -6.25 1.59 38.33
N LYS A 322 -5.94 0.81 39.38
CA LYS A 322 -4.58 0.41 39.79
C LYS A 322 -4.24 -1.07 39.54
N ILE A 323 -4.90 -1.74 38.60
CA ILE A 323 -4.39 -3.04 38.14
C ILE A 323 -3.12 -2.77 37.32
N ASN A 324 -1.98 -2.98 37.99
CA ASN A 324 -0.63 -2.75 37.51
C ASN A 324 -0.35 -3.49 36.19
N ALA A 325 -0.60 -2.84 35.05
CA ALA A 325 0.09 -3.20 33.83
C ALA A 325 1.59 -3.06 34.10
N GLY A 326 2.34 -4.16 33.99
CA GLY A 326 3.79 -4.15 34.20
C GLY A 326 4.47 -3.11 33.32
N ASP A 327 5.61 -2.59 33.75
CA ASP A 327 6.28 -1.44 33.11
C ASP A 327 6.47 -1.64 31.59
N THR A 328 6.81 -2.86 31.16
CA THR A 328 6.95 -3.25 29.74
C THR A 328 5.66 -3.05 28.92
N VAL A 329 4.50 -3.34 29.49
CA VAL A 329 3.20 -3.25 28.80
C VAL A 329 2.82 -1.78 28.62
N ARG A 330 3.04 -0.97 29.66
CA ARG A 330 2.83 0.50 29.63
C ARG A 330 3.74 1.17 28.60
N ASP A 331 5.01 0.78 28.60
CA ASP A 331 6.01 1.24 27.66
C ASP A 331 5.66 0.90 26.21
N THR A 332 5.21 -0.33 25.96
CA THR A 332 4.78 -0.78 24.63
C THR A 332 3.55 -0.01 24.15
N ARG A 333 2.57 0.21 25.04
CA ARG A 333 1.41 1.05 24.72
C ARG A 333 1.82 2.48 24.36
N LYS A 334 2.68 3.11 25.16
CA LYS A 334 3.19 4.46 24.89
C LYS A 334 3.89 4.53 23.55
N PHE A 335 4.77 3.56 23.27
CA PHE A 335 5.47 3.48 21.99
C PHE A 335 4.51 3.37 20.80
N ILE A 336 3.50 2.48 20.85
CA ILE A 336 2.51 2.32 19.78
C ILE A 336 1.76 3.64 19.53
N MET A 337 1.34 4.32 20.60
CA MET A 337 0.65 5.61 20.49
C MET A 337 1.50 6.68 19.82
N GLU A 338 2.77 6.77 20.18
CA GLU A 338 3.71 7.71 19.55
C GLU A 338 3.88 7.40 18.04
N GLN A 339 3.89 6.12 17.65
CA GLN A 339 3.97 5.75 16.22
C GLN A 339 2.71 6.09 15.46
N LEU A 340 1.52 5.85 16.04
CA LEU A 340 0.24 6.17 15.41
C LEU A 340 0.09 7.67 15.19
N LEU A 341 0.51 8.50 16.15
CA LEU A 341 0.51 9.97 16.01
C LEU A 341 1.42 10.43 14.88
N LEU A 342 2.62 9.85 14.77
CA LEU A 342 3.55 10.17 13.69
C LEU A 342 2.99 9.77 12.31
N ILE A 343 2.41 8.58 12.21
CA ILE A 343 1.74 8.07 10.99
C ILE A 343 0.59 9.01 10.61
N GLU A 344 -0.23 9.41 11.58
CA GLU A 344 -1.33 10.35 11.40
C GLU A 344 -0.84 11.67 10.81
N THR A 345 0.15 12.31 11.43
CA THR A 345 0.61 13.63 11.01
C THR A 345 1.18 13.61 9.59
N LEU A 346 2.07 12.67 9.29
CA LEU A 346 2.73 12.62 7.98
C LEU A 346 1.81 12.07 6.89
N GLY A 347 0.93 11.13 7.21
CA GLY A 347 -0.10 10.63 6.30
C GLY A 347 -1.13 11.71 5.97
N ASN A 348 -1.61 12.45 6.97
CA ASN A 348 -2.53 13.56 6.74
C ASN A 348 -1.91 14.64 5.86
N ALA A 349 -0.63 14.98 6.07
CA ALA A 349 0.08 15.99 5.26
C ALA A 349 0.09 15.69 3.74
N LEU A 350 -0.11 14.42 3.34
CA LEU A 350 -0.17 14.00 1.93
C LEU A 350 -1.56 13.50 1.49
N SER A 351 -2.55 13.53 2.37
CA SER A 351 -3.93 13.13 2.11
C SER A 351 -4.84 14.32 1.80
N SER A 352 -5.99 14.09 1.16
CA SER A 352 -6.97 15.14 0.84
C SER A 352 -7.55 15.81 2.09
N PRO A 353 -7.78 17.13 2.05
CA PRO A 353 -8.29 17.92 3.18
C PRO A 353 -9.73 17.56 3.61
N ASN A 354 -10.50 16.86 2.76
CA ASN A 354 -11.90 16.51 3.04
C ASN A 354 -12.07 15.39 4.08
N ILE A 355 -10.99 14.74 4.49
CA ILE A 355 -11.01 13.77 5.59
C ILE A 355 -10.64 14.55 6.86
N VAL A 356 -11.55 15.43 7.29
CA VAL A 356 -11.44 16.10 8.59
C VAL A 356 -11.60 15.03 9.66
N SER A 357 -10.47 14.51 10.11
CA SER A 357 -10.42 13.72 11.33
C SER A 357 -10.13 14.72 12.44
N GLU A 358 -11.01 14.83 13.44
CA GLU A 358 -10.68 15.54 14.69
C GLU A 358 -9.29 15.08 15.13
N ALA A 359 -8.37 16.04 15.24
CA ALA A 359 -6.97 15.76 15.58
C ALA A 359 -6.92 14.96 16.88
N PHE A 360 -5.96 14.05 16.99
CA PHE A 360 -5.72 13.28 18.20
C PHE A 360 -5.36 14.23 19.36
N VAL A 361 -6.36 14.79 20.07
CA VAL A 361 -6.14 15.60 21.27
C VAL A 361 -5.88 14.64 22.43
N VAL A 362 -4.63 14.20 22.54
CA VAL A 362 -4.14 13.75 23.85
C VAL A 362 -4.03 15.01 24.69
N ASP A 363 -4.80 15.08 25.77
CA ASP A 363 -4.66 16.11 26.80
C ASP A 363 -3.17 16.22 27.16
N ASN A 364 -2.59 17.34 26.79
CA ASN A 364 -1.16 17.61 26.83
C ASN A 364 -0.71 17.98 28.26
N GLY A 365 -1.29 17.33 29.28
CA GLY A 365 -0.91 17.42 30.69
C GLY A 365 0.45 16.78 31.00
N MET A 366 1.31 16.63 29.99
CA MET A 366 2.46 15.75 30.05
C MET A 366 3.61 16.42 29.30
N LYS A 367 4.52 17.02 30.08
CA LYS A 367 5.89 17.43 29.69
C LYS A 367 6.71 16.20 29.22
N HIS A 368 6.27 15.53 28.17
CA HIS A 368 6.69 14.15 27.88
C HIS A 368 7.89 14.11 26.96
N GLN A 369 9.04 14.15 27.64
CA GLN A 369 10.33 13.56 27.31
C GLN A 369 10.24 12.44 26.25
N GLU A 370 10.58 12.78 25.00
CA GLU A 370 10.75 11.81 23.91
C GLU A 370 11.89 10.84 24.25
N SER A 371 11.59 9.54 24.40
CA SER A 371 12.61 8.49 24.44
C SER A 371 12.91 8.07 23.00
N MET A 372 13.72 8.87 22.31
CA MET A 372 14.00 8.72 20.88
C MET A 372 14.70 7.43 20.48
N VAL A 373 15.29 6.72 21.45
CA VAL A 373 15.82 5.35 21.27
C VAL A 373 14.73 4.40 20.73
N ARG A 374 13.46 4.80 20.79
CA ARG A 374 12.30 4.06 20.26
C ARG A 374 11.54 4.81 19.15
N SER A 375 12.12 5.81 18.47
CA SER A 375 11.42 6.47 17.35
C SER A 375 11.54 5.67 16.03
N PHE A 376 10.46 5.59 15.25
CA PHE A 376 10.46 4.99 13.92
C PHE A 376 11.26 5.82 12.89
N LEU A 377 11.07 7.15 12.87
CA LEU A 377 11.67 8.04 11.85
C LEU A 377 12.73 9.00 12.40
N GLY A 378 12.80 9.23 13.71
CA GLY A 378 13.74 10.19 14.29
C GLY A 378 13.43 11.67 14.01
N CYS A 379 12.21 12.00 13.57
CA CYS A 379 11.77 13.38 13.39
C CYS A 379 11.52 14.05 14.76
N PRO A 380 12.11 15.23 15.04
CA PRO A 380 11.81 16.00 16.24
C PRO A 380 10.32 16.30 16.39
N GLY A 381 9.73 16.10 17.57
CA GLY A 381 8.29 16.34 17.76
C GLY A 381 7.86 17.78 17.51
N PHE A 382 8.75 18.77 17.67
CA PHE A 382 8.48 20.14 17.24
C PHE A 382 8.25 20.25 15.73
N LEU A 383 9.11 19.62 14.91
CA LEU A 383 8.98 19.63 13.46
C LEU A 383 7.75 18.82 13.01
N LEU A 384 7.45 17.72 13.69
CA LEU A 384 6.22 16.97 13.45
C LEU A 384 4.98 17.85 13.70
N ARG A 385 4.94 18.60 14.81
CA ARG A 385 3.86 19.58 15.08
C ARG A 385 3.81 20.71 14.06
N ALA A 386 4.96 21.15 13.52
CA ALA A 386 5.00 22.13 12.45
C ALA A 386 4.31 21.58 11.17
N VAL A 387 4.64 20.35 10.77
CA VAL A 387 4.00 19.69 9.64
C VAL A 387 2.50 19.50 9.86
N GLN A 388 2.09 19.09 11.07
CA GLN A 388 0.68 19.02 11.45
C GLN A 388 -0.01 20.37 11.27
N PHE A 389 0.57 21.43 11.85
CA PHE A 389 0.04 22.79 11.74
C PHE A 389 -0.14 23.21 10.28
N PHE A 390 0.87 23.04 9.42
CA PHE A 390 0.76 23.37 8.00
C PHE A 390 -0.30 22.52 7.29
N SER A 391 -0.42 21.24 7.64
CA SER A 391 -1.46 20.36 7.10
C SER A 391 -2.86 20.85 7.45
N ASP A 392 -3.07 21.34 8.68
CA ASP A 392 -4.35 21.83 9.19
C ASP A 392 -4.81 23.14 8.53
N GLN A 393 -3.89 23.90 7.93
CA GLN A 393 -4.24 25.09 7.15
C GLN A 393 -4.77 24.76 5.74
N ARG A 394 -4.55 23.54 5.22
CA ARG A 394 -4.92 23.19 3.82
C ARG A 394 -6.43 23.20 3.55
N PRO A 395 -7.32 22.68 4.41
CA PRO A 395 -8.77 22.77 4.19
C PRO A 395 -9.24 24.23 4.07
N LEU A 396 -8.62 25.13 4.84
CA LEU A 396 -8.94 26.55 4.86
C LEU A 396 -8.60 27.24 3.53
N ILE A 397 -7.73 26.69 2.68
CA ILE A 397 -7.42 27.24 1.34
C ILE A 397 -8.70 27.34 0.47
N THR A 398 -9.61 26.37 0.60
CA THR A 398 -10.85 26.36 -0.18
C THR A 398 -11.85 27.40 0.34
N GLU A 399 -11.87 27.63 1.66
CA GLU A 399 -12.68 28.68 2.30
C GLU A 399 -12.09 30.08 2.09
N PHE A 400 -10.76 30.19 2.04
CA PHE A 400 -10.00 31.43 1.80
C PHE A 400 -10.41 32.09 0.48
N ARG A 401 -10.70 31.30 -0.57
CA ARG A 401 -11.21 31.82 -1.86
C ARG A 401 -12.61 32.46 -1.77
N ARG A 402 -13.34 32.32 -0.66
CA ARG A 402 -14.74 32.79 -0.54
C ARG A 402 -14.93 34.07 0.29
N ASN A 403 -14.06 34.39 1.24
CA ASN A 403 -14.24 35.53 2.17
C ASN A 403 -12.92 36.26 2.40
N GLU A 404 -12.85 37.61 2.45
CA GLU A 404 -11.58 38.37 2.51
C GLU A 404 -11.08 38.76 3.93
N HIS A 405 -11.94 38.87 4.95
CA HIS A 405 -11.56 39.54 6.21
C HIS A 405 -11.01 38.62 7.32
N SER A 406 -11.33 37.31 7.30
CA SER A 406 -10.77 36.28 8.19
C SER A 406 -9.38 35.77 7.77
N ASN A 407 -8.86 36.31 6.66
CA ASN A 407 -7.79 35.69 5.89
C ASN A 407 -6.38 36.13 6.29
N LEU A 408 -6.23 37.33 6.83
CA LEU A 408 -4.91 37.88 7.19
C LEU A 408 -4.30 37.17 8.40
N SER A 409 -5.12 36.71 9.36
CA SER A 409 -4.63 35.99 10.54
C SER A 409 -4.06 34.63 10.17
N ILE A 410 -4.71 33.87 9.28
CA ILE A 410 -4.24 32.55 8.84
C ILE A 410 -2.87 32.63 8.14
N VAL A 411 -2.71 33.63 7.25
CA VAL A 411 -1.45 33.89 6.57
C VAL A 411 -0.37 34.28 7.59
N GLN A 412 -0.69 35.15 8.54
CA GLN A 412 0.23 35.59 9.58
C GLN A 412 0.64 34.43 10.51
N ASP A 413 -0.29 33.56 10.89
CA ASP A 413 -0.01 32.38 11.72
C ASP A 413 0.88 31.39 10.97
N THR A 414 0.63 31.19 9.67
CA THR A 414 1.46 30.35 8.79
C THR A 414 2.88 30.90 8.65
N LEU A 415 3.03 32.22 8.46
CA LEU A 415 4.33 32.88 8.45
C LEU A 415 5.07 32.75 9.79
N THR A 416 4.35 32.89 10.90
CA THR A 416 4.90 32.73 12.24
C THR A 416 5.40 31.30 12.45
N MET A 417 4.62 30.29 12.04
CA MET A 417 5.05 28.90 12.16
C MET A 417 6.25 28.57 11.25
N LEU A 418 6.35 29.19 10.08
CA LEU A 418 7.54 29.10 9.22
C LEU A 418 8.78 29.70 9.88
N ASP A 419 8.69 30.88 10.47
CA ASP A 419 9.81 31.51 11.21
C ASP A 419 10.23 30.67 12.43
N LEU A 420 9.28 30.14 13.19
CA LEU A 420 9.57 29.22 14.29
C LEU A 420 10.25 27.94 13.81
N THR A 421 9.81 27.40 12.67
CA THR A 421 10.43 26.21 12.04
C THR A 421 11.85 26.51 11.57
N GLU A 422 12.08 27.68 10.99
CA GLU A 422 13.41 28.12 10.54
C GLU A 422 14.38 28.36 11.71
N ARG A 423 13.88 28.81 12.86
CA ARG A 423 14.69 29.03 14.07
C ARG A 423 14.97 27.77 14.88
N PHE A 424 14.31 26.65 14.58
CA PHE A 424 14.52 25.40 15.31
C PHE A 424 15.99 24.94 15.23
N ASP A 425 16.66 24.80 16.37
CA ASP A 425 18.06 24.39 16.46
C ASP A 425 18.19 22.86 16.49
N CYS A 426 18.59 22.32 15.34
CA CYS A 426 18.84 20.88 15.16
C CYS A 426 20.05 20.37 15.94
N LEU A 427 21.05 21.21 16.19
CA LEU A 427 22.26 20.84 16.94
C LEU A 427 21.94 20.77 18.42
N GLU A 428 21.27 21.79 18.97
CA GLU A 428 20.86 21.81 20.37
C GLU A 428 19.96 20.62 20.69
N TRP A 429 18.97 20.35 19.84
CA TRP A 429 18.10 19.18 19.97
C TRP A 429 18.88 17.86 19.96
N ALA A 430 19.81 17.68 19.01
CA ALA A 430 20.61 16.45 18.93
C ALA A 430 21.56 16.29 20.13
N ALA A 431 22.14 17.39 20.62
CA ALA A 431 23.01 17.40 21.79
C ALA A 431 22.24 17.10 23.09
N ASP A 432 21.00 17.60 23.23
CA ASP A 432 20.14 17.27 24.35
C ASP A 432 19.79 15.78 24.38
N LEU A 433 19.59 15.17 23.22
CA LEU A 433 19.38 13.74 23.12
C LEU A 433 20.65 12.93 23.47
N GLN A 434 21.82 13.38 23.02
CA GLN A 434 23.09 12.76 23.38
C GLN A 434 23.36 12.78 24.88
N ARG A 435 23.07 13.90 25.56
CA ARG A 435 23.20 13.97 27.02
C ARG A 435 22.39 12.88 27.73
N ARG A 436 21.39 12.32 27.04
CA ARG A 436 20.51 11.24 27.51
C ARG A 436 20.91 9.86 26.97
N THR A 437 21.75 9.78 25.95
CA THR A 437 22.14 8.55 25.24
C THR A 437 23.66 8.51 25.02
N ALA A 438 24.35 7.55 25.64
CA ALA A 438 25.79 7.59 25.92
C ALA A 438 26.76 7.47 24.70
N SER A 439 26.40 7.91 23.49
CA SER A 439 27.18 7.71 22.24
C SER A 439 27.37 9.02 21.44
N SER A 440 28.63 9.39 21.14
CA SER A 440 28.98 10.66 20.45
C SER A 440 28.82 10.64 18.93
N THR A 441 28.90 9.47 18.30
CA THR A 441 28.79 9.32 16.83
C THR A 441 27.35 9.46 16.32
N GLU A 442 26.36 9.37 17.20
CA GLU A 442 24.93 9.45 16.86
C GLU A 442 24.45 10.91 16.69
N VAL A 443 25.14 11.88 17.29
CA VAL A 443 24.66 13.29 17.32
C VAL A 443 24.75 13.97 15.99
N THR A 444 25.89 13.87 15.31
CA THR A 444 26.07 14.51 14.00
C THR A 444 25.04 13.98 13.02
N LYS A 445 24.78 12.68 13.10
CA LYS A 445 23.82 11.95 12.30
C LYS A 445 22.37 12.37 12.59
N LEU A 446 21.98 12.41 13.86
CA LEU A 446 20.67 12.88 14.30
C LEU A 446 20.43 14.34 13.93
N ARG A 447 21.42 15.20 14.11
CA ARG A 447 21.38 16.60 13.66
C ARG A 447 21.12 16.72 12.16
N MET A 448 21.78 15.88 11.36
CA MET A 448 21.58 15.88 9.90
C MET A 448 20.18 15.38 9.53
N LEU A 449 19.70 14.33 10.18
CA LEU A 449 18.34 13.81 10.00
C LEU A 449 17.28 14.87 10.37
N SER A 450 17.41 15.51 11.53
CA SER A 450 16.49 16.57 11.96
C SER A 450 16.57 17.78 11.03
N GLN A 451 17.76 18.11 10.52
CA GLN A 451 17.92 19.18 9.54
C GLN A 451 17.23 18.84 8.21
N ALA A 452 17.29 17.59 7.75
CA ALA A 452 16.57 17.16 6.56
C ALA A 452 15.04 17.30 6.74
N TYR A 453 14.50 16.87 7.89
CA TYR A 453 13.10 17.08 8.25
C TYR A 453 12.73 18.56 8.36
N LYS A 454 13.61 19.40 8.91
CA LYS A 454 13.39 20.86 9.04
C LYS A 454 13.25 21.50 7.66
N LEU A 455 14.17 21.21 6.74
CA LEU A 455 14.12 21.75 5.38
C LEU A 455 12.88 21.26 4.63
N ALA A 456 12.53 19.98 4.76
CA ALA A 456 11.31 19.43 4.16
C ALA A 456 10.04 20.05 4.75
N ALA A 457 9.98 20.28 6.06
CA ALA A 457 8.85 20.98 6.70
C ALA A 457 8.72 22.43 6.22
N LEU A 458 9.84 23.14 6.03
CA LEU A 458 9.86 24.49 5.45
C LEU A 458 9.36 24.51 4.01
N LEU A 459 9.82 23.58 3.16
CA LEU A 459 9.32 23.43 1.79
C LEU A 459 7.81 23.17 1.80
N TYR A 460 7.36 22.20 2.59
CA TYR A 460 5.94 21.87 2.73
C TYR A 460 5.11 23.08 3.20
N GLY A 461 5.53 23.79 4.25
CA GLY A 461 4.85 24.98 4.76
C GLY A 461 4.83 26.14 3.76
N ARG A 462 5.91 26.35 2.99
CA ARG A 462 5.94 27.35 1.92
C ARG A 462 4.96 27.02 0.79
N ARG A 463 4.78 25.74 0.45
CA ARG A 463 3.77 25.33 -0.54
C ARG A 463 2.35 25.63 -0.05
N VAL A 464 2.06 25.39 1.22
CA VAL A 464 0.78 25.77 1.83
C VAL A 464 0.59 27.29 1.81
N LEU A 465 1.62 28.07 2.17
CA LEU A 465 1.57 29.53 2.14
C LEU A 465 1.37 30.07 0.71
N ASN A 466 2.07 29.53 -0.28
CA ASN A 466 1.91 29.91 -1.69
C ASN A 466 0.48 29.62 -2.17
N ALA A 467 -0.10 28.50 -1.76
CA ALA A 467 -1.48 28.17 -2.09
C ALA A 467 -2.50 29.10 -1.41
N LEU A 468 -2.18 29.66 -0.23
CA LEU A 468 -3.00 30.66 0.46
C LEU A 468 -2.86 32.07 -0.15
N THR A 469 -1.66 32.43 -0.61
CA THR A 469 -1.33 33.81 -1.04
C THR A 469 -1.27 33.99 -2.55
N GLU A 470 -1.40 32.91 -3.33
CA GLU A 470 -1.16 32.84 -4.77
C GLU A 470 0.24 33.35 -5.19
N ALA A 471 1.18 33.40 -4.24
CA ALA A 471 2.55 33.84 -4.46
C ALA A 471 3.41 32.68 -4.99
N THR A 472 4.38 33.01 -5.83
CA THR A 472 5.46 32.09 -6.22
C THR A 472 6.68 32.39 -5.34
N SER A 473 7.16 31.38 -4.60
CA SER A 473 8.39 31.50 -3.81
C SER A 473 9.51 30.65 -4.43
N ASN A 474 10.69 31.25 -4.59
CA ASN A 474 11.87 30.54 -5.05
C ASN A 474 12.41 29.65 -3.92
N ASN A 475 12.28 28.34 -4.10
CA ASN A 475 12.72 27.32 -3.14
C ASN A 475 14.03 26.63 -3.53
N GLU A 476 14.70 27.06 -4.61
CA GLU A 476 15.89 26.42 -5.18
C GLU A 476 17.01 26.18 -4.15
N LYS A 477 17.26 27.18 -3.29
CA LYS A 477 18.27 27.08 -2.23
C LYS A 477 17.91 26.03 -1.18
N LEU A 478 16.65 25.97 -0.76
CA LEU A 478 16.18 24.98 0.23
C LEU A 478 16.23 23.56 -0.34
N VAL A 479 15.77 23.39 -1.58
CA VAL A 479 15.81 22.11 -2.30
C VAL A 479 17.26 21.63 -2.43
N SER A 480 18.17 22.49 -2.90
CA SER A 480 19.59 22.14 -3.05
C SER A 480 20.24 21.75 -1.71
N GLN A 481 19.93 22.47 -0.62
CA GLN A 481 20.41 22.11 0.71
C GLN A 481 19.87 20.77 1.19
N LEU A 482 18.59 20.48 0.96
CA LEU A 482 17.97 19.22 1.34
C LEU A 482 18.55 18.04 0.54
N LEU A 483 18.71 18.18 -0.78
CA LEU A 483 19.31 17.15 -1.62
C LEU A 483 20.77 16.85 -1.22
N SER A 484 21.57 17.87 -0.88
CA SER A 484 22.94 17.67 -0.38
C SER A 484 22.98 16.92 0.97
N LEU A 485 22.01 17.17 1.86
CA LEU A 485 21.89 16.40 3.11
C LEU A 485 21.51 14.94 2.84
N ILE A 486 20.56 14.70 1.92
CA ILE A 486 20.15 13.36 1.51
C ILE A 486 21.34 12.60 0.91
N GLU A 487 22.14 13.24 0.05
CA GLU A 487 23.36 12.66 -0.52
C GLU A 487 24.34 12.25 0.57
N THR A 488 24.57 13.12 1.55
CA THR A 488 25.51 12.84 2.65
C THR A 488 25.01 11.67 3.52
N LEU A 489 23.70 11.61 3.77
CA LEU A 489 23.07 10.56 4.59
C LEU A 489 22.92 9.22 3.85
N GLN A 490 23.02 9.19 2.51
CA GLN A 490 22.88 7.97 1.71
C GLN A 490 23.88 6.87 2.05
N ASN A 491 25.02 7.23 2.63
CA ASN A 491 26.06 6.27 3.06
C ASN A 491 25.71 5.54 4.37
N ASP A 492 24.67 5.96 5.09
CA ASP A 492 24.24 5.33 6.33
C ASP A 492 22.85 4.69 6.17
N ALA A 493 22.82 3.39 5.89
CA ALA A 493 21.59 2.64 5.68
C ALA A 493 20.62 2.67 6.88
N VAL A 494 21.10 2.94 8.10
CA VAL A 494 20.26 2.99 9.31
C VAL A 494 19.37 4.23 9.31
N ILE A 495 19.92 5.37 8.90
CA ILE A 495 19.21 6.65 8.93
C ILE A 495 18.57 6.95 7.59
N PHE A 496 19.20 6.52 6.50
CA PHE A 496 18.73 6.79 5.16
C PHE A 496 17.31 6.31 4.94
N LYS A 497 16.92 5.15 5.50
CA LYS A 497 15.55 4.61 5.42
C LYS A 497 14.46 5.55 5.97
N CYS A 498 14.80 6.52 6.82
CA CYS A 498 13.86 7.51 7.37
C CYS A 498 13.65 8.72 6.44
N LEU A 499 14.31 8.78 5.29
CA LEU A 499 14.30 9.96 4.41
C LEU A 499 13.25 9.89 3.28
N LEU A 500 12.33 8.92 3.29
CA LEU A 500 11.30 8.83 2.24
C LEU A 500 10.48 10.11 2.15
N TRP A 501 9.91 10.57 3.28
CA TRP A 501 9.10 11.79 3.30
C TRP A 501 9.92 13.05 2.89
N PRO A 502 11.09 13.35 3.48
CA PRO A 502 11.93 14.47 3.02
C PRO A 502 12.32 14.40 1.53
N THR A 503 12.68 13.21 1.04
CA THR A 503 13.05 13.01 -0.38
C THR A 503 11.87 13.27 -1.30
N PHE A 504 10.68 12.81 -0.91
CA PHE A 504 9.46 13.05 -1.67
C PHE A 504 9.10 14.53 -1.71
N ILE A 505 9.14 15.23 -0.58
CA ILE A 505 8.88 16.69 -0.53
C ILE A 505 9.89 17.46 -1.37
N ALA A 506 11.18 17.13 -1.32
CA ALA A 506 12.19 17.74 -2.19
C ALA A 506 11.86 17.52 -3.68
N GLY A 507 11.40 16.31 -4.03
CA GLY A 507 11.01 15.94 -5.39
C GLY A 507 9.87 16.78 -5.96
N LEU A 508 8.95 17.25 -5.11
CA LEU A 508 7.81 18.10 -5.50
C LEU A 508 8.20 19.54 -5.83
N ASP A 509 9.42 19.96 -5.47
CA ASP A 509 9.95 21.31 -5.74
C ASP A 509 11.24 21.25 -6.58
N CYS A 510 11.48 20.16 -7.31
CA CYS A 510 12.66 20.02 -8.20
C CYS A 510 12.46 20.80 -9.51
N TRP A 511 13.42 21.64 -9.88
CA TRP A 511 13.33 22.54 -11.05
C TRP A 511 14.17 22.07 -12.25
N THR A 512 15.11 21.15 -12.02
CA THR A 512 16.04 20.68 -13.07
C THR A 512 15.99 19.17 -13.23
N GLU A 513 16.22 18.69 -14.44
CA GLU A 513 16.31 17.26 -14.74
C GLU A 513 17.38 16.57 -13.86
N SER A 514 18.49 17.26 -13.56
CA SER A 514 19.55 16.74 -12.69
C SER A 514 19.06 16.44 -11.26
N GLN A 515 18.21 17.31 -10.70
CA GLN A 515 17.61 17.12 -9.38
C GLN A 515 16.59 15.98 -9.41
N GLN A 516 15.75 15.91 -10.45
CA GLN A 516 14.79 14.83 -10.63
C GLN A 516 15.48 13.45 -10.73
N VAL A 517 16.57 13.36 -11.49
CA VAL A 517 17.40 12.15 -11.60
C VAL A 517 17.99 11.76 -10.24
N PHE A 518 18.51 12.73 -9.48
CA PHE A 518 19.04 12.49 -8.14
C PHE A 518 17.97 11.97 -7.17
N VAL A 519 16.77 12.56 -7.19
CA VAL A 519 15.63 12.11 -6.37
C VAL A 519 15.24 10.68 -6.73
N MET A 520 15.13 10.35 -8.03
CA MET A 520 14.82 8.98 -8.47
C MET A 520 15.89 7.97 -8.06
N LYS A 521 17.18 8.34 -8.12
CA LYS A 521 18.29 7.51 -7.61
C LYS A 521 18.18 7.30 -6.10
N SER A 522 17.80 8.34 -5.35
CA SER A 522 17.61 8.26 -3.90
C SER A 522 16.43 7.36 -3.53
N LEU A 523 15.30 7.45 -4.24
CA LEU A 523 14.16 6.56 -4.07
C LEU A 523 14.52 5.09 -4.41
N ARG A 524 15.32 4.85 -5.45
CA ARG A 524 15.81 3.49 -5.75
C ARG A 524 16.65 2.93 -4.58
N ALA A 525 17.55 3.72 -4.02
CA ALA A 525 18.33 3.30 -2.86
C ALA A 525 17.46 3.08 -1.60
N LEU A 526 16.39 3.85 -1.43
CA LEU A 526 15.41 3.62 -0.35
C LEU A 526 14.66 2.31 -0.55
N TRP A 527 14.27 1.99 -1.78
CA TRP A 527 13.68 0.69 -2.11
C TRP A 527 14.64 -0.46 -1.83
N ASP A 528 15.89 -0.36 -2.28
CA ASP A 528 16.90 -1.42 -2.11
C ASP A 528 17.19 -1.71 -0.62
N SER A 529 17.08 -0.69 0.24
CA SER A 529 17.30 -0.82 1.68
C SER A 529 16.07 -1.25 2.48
N THR A 530 14.85 -0.90 2.04
CA THR A 530 13.61 -1.09 2.82
C THR A 530 12.67 -2.14 2.25
N SER A 531 12.71 -2.39 0.95
CA SER A 531 11.72 -3.22 0.23
C SER A 531 10.26 -2.78 0.45
N CYS A 532 10.01 -1.49 0.77
CA CYS A 532 8.68 -0.94 0.96
C CYS A 532 8.09 -0.44 -0.36
N LEU A 533 6.92 -0.96 -0.76
CA LEU A 533 6.31 -0.62 -2.06
C LEU A 533 5.83 0.84 -2.13
N ASN A 534 5.58 1.50 -0.99
CA ASN A 534 5.29 2.93 -0.95
C ASN A 534 6.40 3.80 -1.58
N VAL A 535 7.66 3.35 -1.57
CA VAL A 535 8.78 4.04 -2.25
C VAL A 535 8.60 4.05 -3.77
N ILE A 536 8.16 2.92 -4.34
CA ILE A 536 7.82 2.84 -5.78
C ILE A 536 6.59 3.72 -6.06
N GLY A 537 5.61 3.72 -5.15
CA GLY A 537 4.46 4.64 -5.20
C GLY A 537 4.89 6.11 -5.28
N ALA A 538 5.76 6.55 -4.38
CA ALA A 538 6.34 7.90 -4.37
C ALA A 538 7.02 8.24 -5.72
N SER A 539 7.79 7.30 -6.27
CA SER A 539 8.48 7.48 -7.56
C SER A 539 7.52 7.65 -8.74
N ASN A 540 6.38 6.96 -8.71
CA ASN A 540 5.36 7.08 -9.76
C ASN A 540 4.66 8.44 -9.67
N ILE A 541 4.32 8.87 -8.45
CA ILE A 541 3.68 10.17 -8.20
C ILE A 541 4.58 11.31 -8.69
N LEU A 542 5.87 11.30 -8.36
CA LEU A 542 6.81 12.33 -8.81
C LEU A 542 6.97 12.34 -10.33
N ARG A 543 7.09 11.17 -10.96
CA ARG A 543 7.17 11.08 -12.43
C ARG A 543 5.92 11.64 -13.12
N ASP A 544 4.75 11.37 -12.56
CA ASP A 544 3.49 11.90 -13.09
C ASP A 544 3.37 13.41 -12.82
N HIS A 545 3.89 13.90 -11.70
CA HIS A 545 3.93 15.32 -11.36
C HIS A 545 4.82 16.12 -12.33
N TRP A 546 6.05 15.67 -12.57
CA TRP A 546 6.98 16.36 -13.48
C TRP A 546 6.48 16.39 -14.93
N LYS A 547 5.79 15.34 -15.39
CA LYS A 547 5.16 15.32 -16.72
C LYS A 547 4.00 16.31 -16.87
N ARG A 548 3.36 16.71 -15.75
CA ARG A 548 2.22 17.65 -15.78
C ARG A 548 2.66 19.10 -15.87
N GLU A 549 3.85 19.43 -15.37
CA GLU A 549 4.42 20.78 -15.50
C GLU A 549 4.76 21.14 -16.96
N ASP A 550 4.89 20.15 -17.85
CA ASP A 550 5.08 20.34 -19.29
C ASP A 550 3.77 20.72 -20.04
N LEU A 551 2.62 20.84 -19.36
CA LEU A 551 1.31 21.19 -19.97
C LEU A 551 0.94 22.68 -19.76
N PRO A 552 0.24 23.33 -20.73
CA PRO A 552 -0.17 24.74 -20.61
C PRO A 552 -1.09 25.04 -19.41
N GLU A 553 -0.87 26.19 -18.75
CA GLU A 553 -1.53 26.66 -17.51
C GLU A 553 -3.07 26.54 -17.47
N VAL A 554 -3.75 26.64 -18.62
CA VAL A 554 -5.22 26.63 -18.73
C VAL A 554 -5.82 25.26 -18.33
N LEU A 555 -5.06 24.17 -18.43
CA LEU A 555 -5.49 22.82 -18.01
C LEU A 555 -5.14 22.51 -16.54
N MET A 556 -4.33 23.34 -15.86
CA MET A 556 -3.98 23.15 -14.46
C MET A 556 -5.06 23.64 -13.48
N GLN A 557 -5.94 24.56 -13.90
CA GLN A 557 -7.00 25.13 -13.05
C GLN A 557 -8.20 24.20 -12.81
N GLU A 558 -8.41 23.15 -13.63
CA GLU A 558 -9.59 22.26 -13.50
C GLU A 558 -9.39 21.07 -12.55
N ILE A 559 -8.19 20.86 -11.97
CA ILE A 559 -7.95 19.79 -10.99
C ILE A 559 -7.74 20.43 -9.62
N SER A 560 -8.86 20.74 -8.97
CA SER A 560 -8.95 21.21 -7.58
C SER A 560 -8.62 20.09 -6.58
N ASP A 561 -7.38 19.60 -6.62
CA ASP A 561 -6.75 18.82 -5.58
C ASP A 561 -5.26 19.10 -5.75
N ILE A 562 -4.67 19.88 -4.85
CA ILE A 562 -3.26 20.27 -4.86
C ILE A 562 -2.40 19.04 -5.24
N ASN A 563 -2.00 18.95 -6.52
CA ASN A 563 -1.18 17.92 -7.16
C ASN A 563 -1.79 16.52 -7.49
N GLY A 564 -3.10 16.29 -7.37
CA GLY A 564 -3.67 14.95 -7.61
C GLY A 564 -3.22 13.89 -6.59
N LEU A 565 -2.86 14.34 -5.39
CA LEU A 565 -2.49 13.53 -4.21
C LEU A 565 -3.71 12.95 -3.47
N GLY A 566 -4.91 13.02 -4.04
CA GLY A 566 -6.16 12.70 -3.34
C GLY A 566 -6.45 11.22 -3.05
N ARG A 567 -5.41 10.38 -2.96
CA ARG A 567 -5.53 8.93 -2.65
C ARG A 567 -4.96 8.53 -1.30
N GLY A 568 -4.93 9.46 -0.33
CA GLY A 568 -4.55 9.13 1.05
C GLY A 568 -3.21 8.42 1.19
N TRP A 569 -2.12 9.05 0.73
CA TRP A 569 -0.81 8.39 0.66
C TRP A 569 -0.05 8.42 1.98
N LEU A 570 0.56 7.29 2.35
CA LEU A 570 1.49 7.17 3.48
C LEU A 570 2.92 6.93 2.97
N LEU A 571 3.66 8.03 2.79
CA LEU A 571 5.02 8.04 2.24
C LEU A 571 6.05 8.34 3.35
N ILE A 572 6.21 7.40 4.27
CA ILE A 572 7.14 7.48 5.39
C ILE A 572 8.07 6.28 5.47
#